data_AF-A0A4Q3A2Y7-F1
#
_entry.id   AF-A0A4Q3A2Y7-F1
#
_cell.length_a   1.000
_cell.length_b   1.000
_cell.length_c   1.000
_cell.angle_alpha   90.00
_cell.angle_beta   90.00
_cell.angle_gamma   90.00
#
_symmetry.space_group_name_H-M   'P 1'
#
loop_
_entity.id
_entity.type
_entity.pdbx_description
1 polymer ?
#
loop_
_entity_poly.entity_id
_entity_poly.type
_entity_poly.pdbx_seq_one_letter_code
_entity_poly.pdbx_strand_id
1 'polypeptide(L)'
;MYRVVLSLLIGMCLLTGCLPSPVYQKQYPIPKNSWQYNYQPSFKFDITDSNSLYNIYFVIRHTEAYPYSNIWMWIHTKAPGDTVFKRSRIEVPLAEHDGKWLGRGMGEIWEQRMPITQEGDTAILRKKGTWEIKLEQNMRVNPLPEILQVGLRVEKAGHN
;
A
#
# COMPACT_ATOMS: atom_id res chain seq x y z
N MET A 1 27.61 -38.90 28.62
CA MET A 1 27.56 -37.48 28.15
C MET A 1 26.37 -37.18 27.21
N TYR A 2 25.47 -38.13 26.91
CA TYR A 2 24.32 -37.89 26.01
C TYR A 2 23.04 -37.34 26.68
N ARG A 3 22.96 -37.36 28.03
CA ARG A 3 21.75 -36.96 28.77
C ARG A 3 21.55 -35.43 28.84
N VAL A 4 22.61 -34.65 28.64
CA VAL A 4 22.56 -33.17 28.69
C VAL A 4 22.16 -32.57 27.33
N VAL A 5 22.46 -33.28 26.24
CA VAL A 5 22.17 -32.83 24.87
C VAL A 5 20.66 -32.87 24.56
N LEU A 6 19.92 -33.79 25.19
CA LEU A 6 18.47 -33.93 24.98
C LEU A 6 17.66 -32.76 25.58
N SER A 7 18.19 -32.11 26.64
CA SER A 7 17.53 -30.99 27.30
C SER A 7 17.65 -29.66 26.56
N LEU A 8 18.58 -29.56 25.60
CA LEU A 8 18.81 -28.33 24.83
C LEU A 8 17.90 -28.23 23.59
N LEU A 9 17.28 -29.34 23.17
CA LEU A 9 16.44 -29.39 21.97
C LEU A 9 14.96 -28.99 22.21
N ILE A 10 14.56 -28.80 23.46
CA ILE A 10 13.15 -28.55 23.87
C ILE A 10 12.83 -27.05 24.03
N GLY A 11 13.83 -26.17 23.99
CA GLY A 11 13.65 -24.72 24.19
C GLY A 11 13.35 -23.88 22.94
N MET A 12 13.14 -24.49 21.76
CA MET A 12 13.06 -23.77 20.48
C MET A 12 11.64 -23.57 19.93
N CYS A 13 10.62 -23.87 20.73
CA CYS A 13 9.23 -23.57 20.39
C CYS A 13 8.78 -22.27 21.06
N LEU A 14 7.99 -21.49 20.31
CA LEU A 14 7.11 -20.41 20.75
C LEU A 14 7.66 -18.96 20.63
N LEU A 15 8.14 -18.60 19.44
CA LEU A 15 8.01 -17.21 18.95
C LEU A 15 7.27 -17.20 17.60
N THR A 16 6.05 -17.72 17.56
CA THR A 16 5.15 -17.49 16.41
C THR A 16 4.47 -16.13 16.60
N GLY A 17 5.21 -15.06 16.33
CA GLY A 17 4.63 -13.74 16.12
C GLY A 17 3.88 -13.73 14.79
N CYS A 18 2.60 -14.14 14.79
CA CYS A 18 1.76 -14.02 13.60
C CYS A 18 1.36 -12.55 13.46
N LEU A 19 2.07 -11.81 12.61
CA LEU A 19 1.62 -10.48 12.21
C LEU A 19 0.23 -10.60 11.58
N PRO A 20 -0.75 -9.77 11.96
CA PRO A 20 -2.07 -9.84 11.36
C PRO A 20 -1.96 -9.69 9.84
N SER A 21 -2.48 -10.69 9.12
CA SER A 21 -2.51 -10.66 7.66
C SER A 21 -3.39 -9.48 7.21
N PRO A 22 -2.98 -8.73 6.17
CA PRO A 22 -3.86 -7.75 5.57
C PRO A 22 -5.12 -8.42 5.01
N VAL A 23 -6.21 -7.67 4.97
CA VAL A 23 -7.48 -8.06 4.34
C VAL A 23 -7.30 -8.16 2.84
N TYR A 24 -6.49 -7.27 2.28
CA TYR A 24 -6.13 -7.27 0.87
C TYR A 24 -4.74 -6.69 0.68
N GLN A 25 -3.95 -7.27 -0.21
CA GLN A 25 -2.69 -6.68 -0.66
C GLN A 25 -2.41 -7.10 -2.10
N LYS A 26 -2.18 -6.12 -2.96
CA LYS A 26 -1.76 -6.37 -4.34
C LYS A 26 -0.87 -5.24 -4.84
N GLN A 27 0.12 -5.58 -5.64
CA GLN A 27 0.96 -4.64 -6.37
C GLN A 27 0.93 -5.01 -7.86
N TYR A 28 0.98 -3.99 -8.71
CA TYR A 28 1.12 -4.13 -10.14
C TYR A 28 2.47 -3.55 -10.57
N PRO A 29 3.22 -4.26 -11.44
CA PRO A 29 4.37 -3.67 -12.08
C PRO A 29 3.93 -2.52 -12.99
N ILE A 30 4.75 -1.48 -13.06
CA ILE A 30 4.60 -0.40 -14.03
C ILE A 30 5.36 -0.79 -15.30
N PRO A 31 4.70 -0.81 -16.48
CA PRO A 31 5.37 -1.12 -17.73
C PRO A 31 6.55 -0.18 -17.99
N LYS A 32 7.72 -0.75 -18.32
CA LYS A 32 8.95 -0.01 -18.64
C LYS A 32 9.40 0.98 -17.54
N ASN A 33 8.97 0.73 -16.29
CA ASN A 33 9.20 1.62 -15.16
C ASN A 33 8.73 3.07 -15.37
N SER A 34 7.73 3.26 -16.23
CA SER A 34 7.29 4.58 -16.68
C SER A 34 5.76 4.68 -16.59
N TRP A 35 5.27 5.33 -15.54
CA TRP A 35 3.85 5.33 -15.19
C TRP A 35 3.07 6.33 -16.04
N GLN A 36 2.35 5.80 -17.03
CA GLN A 36 1.46 6.57 -17.88
C GLN A 36 0.13 6.91 -17.20
N TYR A 37 -0.48 8.06 -17.53
CA TYR A 37 -1.82 8.42 -17.03
C TYR A 37 -2.91 7.39 -17.36
N ASN A 38 -2.82 6.74 -18.53
CA ASN A 38 -3.80 5.74 -18.97
C ASN A 38 -3.59 4.37 -18.31
N TYR A 39 -2.43 4.13 -17.69
CA TYR A 39 -2.19 2.92 -16.92
C TYR A 39 -2.70 3.13 -15.49
N GLN A 40 -3.92 2.66 -15.25
CA GLN A 40 -4.62 2.82 -13.98
C GLN A 40 -4.86 1.47 -13.30
N PRO A 41 -3.90 0.96 -12.51
CA PRO A 41 -4.06 -0.29 -11.78
C PRO A 41 -5.36 -0.32 -10.97
N SER A 42 -6.16 -1.36 -11.19
CA SER A 42 -7.45 -1.58 -10.51
C SER A 42 -7.33 -2.68 -9.46
N PHE A 43 -7.84 -2.37 -8.27
CA PHE A 43 -7.81 -3.20 -7.09
C PHE A 43 -9.24 -3.50 -6.67
N LYS A 44 -9.64 -4.76 -6.76
CA LYS A 44 -10.96 -5.24 -6.34
C LYS A 44 -10.82 -6.13 -5.12
N PHE A 45 -11.58 -5.84 -4.08
CA PHE A 45 -11.56 -6.56 -2.81
C PHE A 45 -12.91 -6.50 -2.11
N ASP A 46 -13.20 -7.51 -1.30
CA ASP A 46 -14.47 -7.64 -0.60
C ASP A 46 -14.36 -7.22 0.86
N ILE A 47 -15.33 -6.43 1.31
CA ILE A 47 -15.50 -6.07 2.72
C ILE A 47 -16.69 -6.86 3.27
N THR A 48 -16.43 -7.74 4.23
CA THR A 48 -17.43 -8.60 4.88
C THR A 48 -17.95 -8.03 6.21
N ASP A 49 -17.16 -7.16 6.85
CA ASP A 49 -17.45 -6.55 8.14
C ASP A 49 -17.41 -5.02 8.05
N SER A 50 -18.56 -4.41 7.76
CA SER A 50 -18.70 -2.95 7.66
C SER A 50 -18.64 -2.20 8.99
N ASN A 51 -18.65 -2.91 10.13
CA ASN A 51 -18.58 -2.29 11.45
C ASN A 51 -17.12 -1.99 11.84
N SER A 52 -16.18 -2.82 11.36
CA SER A 52 -14.75 -2.57 11.50
C SER A 52 -14.31 -1.29 10.79
N LEU A 53 -13.28 -0.66 11.34
CA LEU A 53 -12.51 0.37 10.65
C LEU A 53 -11.42 -0.29 9.82
N TYR A 54 -11.05 0.36 8.72
CA TYR A 54 -10.02 -0.14 7.81
C TYR A 54 -9.03 0.97 7.46
N ASN A 55 -7.76 0.61 7.48
CA ASN A 55 -6.68 1.46 6.98
C ASN A 55 -6.39 1.05 5.54
N ILE A 56 -6.29 2.03 4.65
CA ILE A 56 -5.87 1.82 3.27
C ILE A 56 -4.50 2.46 3.09
N TYR A 57 -3.57 1.68 2.54
CA TYR A 57 -2.23 2.12 2.24
C TYR A 57 -1.98 2.05 0.74
N PHE A 58 -1.42 3.12 0.22
CA PHE A 58 -0.72 3.11 -1.05
C PHE A 58 0.68 2.52 -0.83
N VAL A 59 1.09 1.63 -1.74
CA VAL A 59 2.43 1.05 -1.73
C VAL A 59 3.10 1.40 -3.05
N ILE A 60 4.33 1.91 -2.98
CA ILE A 60 5.10 2.29 -4.16
C ILE A 60 6.50 1.70 -4.06
N ARG A 61 7.02 1.28 -5.21
CA ARG A 61 8.44 1.00 -5.40
C ARG A 61 8.97 1.86 -6.53
N HIS A 62 10.04 2.59 -6.26
CA HIS A 62 10.72 3.44 -7.23
C HIS A 62 12.22 3.25 -7.12
N THR A 63 12.96 3.70 -8.12
CA THR A 63 14.43 3.74 -8.05
C THR A 63 14.89 5.03 -7.37
N GLU A 64 16.15 5.05 -6.94
CA GLU A 64 16.82 6.24 -6.41
C GLU A 64 16.91 7.38 -7.45
N ALA A 65 16.82 7.06 -8.75
CA ALA A 65 16.83 8.03 -9.83
C ALA A 65 15.48 8.76 -10.03
N TYR A 66 14.44 8.43 -9.23
CA TYR A 66 13.17 9.13 -9.28
C TYR A 66 13.36 10.63 -8.96
N PRO A 67 12.94 11.57 -9.84
CA PRO A 67 13.42 12.94 -9.77
C PRO A 67 12.60 13.88 -8.87
N TYR A 68 11.65 13.36 -8.09
CA TYR A 68 10.76 14.17 -7.25
C TYR A 68 10.72 13.66 -5.80
N SER A 69 10.49 14.56 -4.85
CA SER A 69 10.35 14.19 -3.44
C SER A 69 8.93 13.73 -3.07
N ASN A 70 7.99 13.74 -4.01
CA ASN A 70 6.58 13.41 -3.80
C ASN A 70 5.93 12.85 -5.08
N ILE A 71 4.72 12.34 -4.93
CA ILE A 71 3.82 12.00 -6.03
C ILE A 71 2.40 12.50 -5.74
N TRP A 72 1.82 13.21 -6.71
CA TRP A 72 0.40 13.53 -6.73
C TRP A 72 -0.35 12.45 -7.47
N MET A 73 -1.50 12.05 -6.96
CA MET A 73 -2.32 11.02 -7.59
C MET A 73 -3.81 11.20 -7.36
N TRP A 74 -4.57 10.64 -8.29
CA TRP A 74 -5.99 10.46 -8.17
C TRP A 74 -6.30 9.05 -7.69
N ILE A 75 -7.12 8.98 -6.64
CA ILE A 75 -7.70 7.75 -6.14
C ILE A 75 -9.15 7.72 -6.63
N HIS A 76 -9.47 6.72 -7.42
CA HIS A 76 -10.84 6.48 -7.89
C HIS A 76 -11.44 5.37 -7.06
N THR A 77 -12.49 5.65 -6.30
CA THR A 77 -13.14 4.70 -5.41
C THR A 77 -14.57 4.45 -5.85
N LYS A 78 -14.92 3.18 -6.04
CA LYS A 78 -16.28 2.72 -6.34
C LYS A 78 -16.75 1.79 -5.24
N ALA A 79 -17.82 2.21 -4.56
CA ALA A 79 -18.42 1.44 -3.46
C ALA A 79 -19.33 0.32 -3.99
N PRO A 80 -19.63 -0.70 -3.17
CA PRO A 80 -20.59 -1.74 -3.50
C PRO A 80 -21.94 -1.14 -3.90
N GLY A 81 -22.45 -1.55 -5.06
CA GLY A 81 -23.73 -1.11 -5.62
C GLY A 81 -23.70 0.24 -6.36
N ASP A 82 -22.61 1.01 -6.26
CA ASP A 82 -22.48 2.25 -7.00
C ASP A 82 -22.13 1.94 -8.47
N THR A 83 -22.50 2.82 -9.41
CA THR A 83 -22.15 2.69 -10.84
C THR A 83 -20.92 3.52 -11.22
N VAL A 84 -20.69 4.63 -10.51
CA VAL A 84 -19.67 5.64 -10.78
C VAL A 84 -18.53 5.61 -9.76
N PHE A 85 -17.34 6.06 -10.18
CA PHE A 85 -16.20 6.27 -9.29
C PHE A 85 -16.26 7.67 -8.68
N LYS A 86 -16.04 7.76 -7.37
CA LYS A 86 -15.70 9.02 -6.69
C LYS A 86 -14.19 9.21 -6.78
N ARG A 87 -13.75 10.44 -7.05
CA ARG A 87 -12.34 10.76 -7.24
C ARG A 87 -11.85 11.67 -6.12
N SER A 88 -10.72 11.34 -5.50
CA SER A 88 -10.01 12.21 -4.56
C SER A 88 -8.56 12.38 -5.01
N ARG A 89 -8.00 13.58 -4.78
CA ARG A 89 -6.60 13.88 -5.07
C ARG A 89 -5.81 13.81 -3.78
N ILE A 90 -4.66 13.16 -3.80
CA ILE A 90 -3.76 13.12 -2.67
C ILE A 90 -2.33 13.44 -3.13
N GLU A 91 -1.55 13.98 -2.19
CA GLU A 91 -0.11 14.09 -2.28
C GLU A 91 0.50 13.03 -1.36
N VAL A 92 1.49 12.31 -1.88
CA VAL A 92 2.26 11.33 -1.12
C VAL A 92 3.71 11.79 -1.10
N PRO A 93 4.25 12.24 0.04
CA PRO A 93 5.68 12.52 0.15
C PRO A 93 6.47 11.21 0.07
N LEU A 94 7.53 11.21 -0.72
CA LEU A 94 8.44 10.08 -0.91
C LEU A 94 9.82 10.33 -0.29
N ALA A 95 10.20 11.58 -0.05
CA ALA A 95 11.42 11.97 0.64
C ALA A 95 11.17 13.04 1.70
N GLU A 96 12.08 13.11 2.68
CA GLU A 96 12.21 14.21 3.63
C GLU A 96 12.69 15.50 2.94
N HIS A 97 12.66 16.63 3.64
CA HIS A 97 13.09 17.93 3.10
C HIS A 97 14.58 17.96 2.70
N ASP A 98 15.41 17.12 3.30
CA ASP A 98 16.83 16.97 2.98
C ASP A 98 17.08 16.03 1.78
N GLY A 99 16.03 15.47 1.18
CA GLY A 99 16.09 14.55 0.04
C GLY A 99 16.24 13.08 0.43
N LYS A 100 16.31 12.75 1.73
CA LYS A 100 16.36 11.36 2.18
C LYS A 100 15.04 10.65 1.87
N TRP A 101 15.11 9.54 1.14
CA TRP A 101 13.94 8.73 0.83
C TRP A 101 13.27 8.15 2.09
N LEU A 102 11.94 8.20 2.10
CA LEU A 102 11.09 7.58 3.11
C LEU A 102 10.89 6.09 2.80
N GLY A 103 10.58 5.31 3.83
CA GLY A 103 10.37 3.87 3.69
C GLY A 103 11.66 3.07 3.84
N ARG A 104 11.79 1.97 3.09
CA ARG A 104 12.90 1.02 3.18
C ARG A 104 13.59 0.89 1.84
N GLY A 105 14.91 1.13 1.83
CA GLY A 105 15.76 0.98 0.66
C GLY A 105 16.52 -0.35 0.65
N MET A 106 16.77 -0.89 -0.54
CA MET A 106 17.71 -1.99 -0.79
C MET A 106 18.43 -1.74 -2.12
N GLY A 107 19.70 -1.35 -2.06
CA GLY A 107 20.42 -0.84 -3.22
C GLY A 107 19.74 0.41 -3.77
N GLU A 108 19.58 0.48 -5.09
CA GLU A 108 18.94 1.61 -5.79
C GLU A 108 17.40 1.60 -5.71
N ILE A 109 16.78 0.66 -4.99
CA ILE A 109 15.32 0.51 -4.96
C ILE A 109 14.78 0.91 -3.59
N TRP A 110 13.75 1.74 -3.60
CA TRP A 110 13.02 2.18 -2.42
C TRP A 110 11.58 1.67 -2.45
N GLU A 111 11.14 1.11 -1.32
CA GLU A 111 9.74 0.72 -1.08
C GLU A 111 9.17 1.54 0.06
N GLN A 112 8.01 2.14 -0.20
CA GLN A 112 7.29 2.91 0.79
C GLN A 112 5.83 2.49 0.86
N ARG A 113 5.30 2.49 2.09
CA ARG A 113 3.89 2.30 2.39
C ARG A 113 3.37 3.57 3.03
N MET A 114 2.34 4.17 2.45
CA MET A 114 1.77 5.43 2.93
C MET A 114 0.27 5.28 3.17
N PRO A 115 -0.25 5.69 4.35
CA PRO A 115 -1.68 5.73 4.56
C PRO A 115 -2.30 6.75 3.60
N ILE A 116 -3.37 6.35 2.91
CA ILE A 116 -4.13 7.24 2.02
C ILE A 116 -5.52 7.58 2.57
N THR A 117 -5.91 6.93 3.66
CA THR A 117 -6.98 7.37 4.55
C THR A 117 -6.39 8.34 5.58
N GLN A 118 -6.91 9.58 5.64
CA GLN A 118 -6.54 10.54 6.68
C GLN A 118 -7.13 10.12 8.04
N GLU A 119 -6.59 10.64 9.15
CA GLU A 119 -7.21 10.48 10.47
C GLU A 119 -8.62 11.08 10.45
N GLY A 120 -9.64 10.24 10.64
CA GLY A 120 -11.06 10.58 10.47
C GLY A 120 -11.73 9.99 9.22
N ASP A 121 -10.95 9.67 8.17
CA ASP A 121 -11.41 9.08 6.90
C ASP A 121 -11.31 7.54 6.84
N THR A 122 -10.88 6.89 7.93
CA THR A 122 -10.89 5.41 8.07
C THR A 122 -12.29 4.80 7.96
N ALA A 123 -13.32 5.64 7.85
CA ALA A 123 -14.72 5.32 7.61
C ALA A 123 -15.11 5.21 6.12
N ILE A 124 -14.19 5.17 5.15
CA ILE A 124 -14.60 5.01 3.74
C ILE A 124 -15.19 3.63 3.44
N LEU A 125 -14.70 2.55 4.08
CA LEU A 125 -15.11 1.17 3.78
C LEU A 125 -16.30 0.69 4.64
N ARG A 126 -17.38 1.48 4.70
CA ARG A 126 -18.57 1.22 5.56
C ARG A 126 -19.70 0.44 4.89
N LYS A 127 -19.51 -0.02 3.66
CA LYS A 127 -20.48 -0.88 2.95
C LYS A 127 -19.89 -2.27 2.75
N LYS A 128 -20.69 -3.31 3.01
CA LYS A 128 -20.35 -4.69 2.68
C LYS A 128 -20.41 -4.92 1.17
N GLY A 129 -19.53 -5.76 0.66
CA GLY A 129 -19.45 -6.15 -0.74
C GLY A 129 -18.14 -5.73 -1.41
N THR A 130 -18.11 -5.84 -2.74
CA THR A 130 -16.92 -5.59 -3.55
C THR A 130 -16.69 -4.09 -3.75
N TRP A 131 -15.54 -3.62 -3.28
CA TRP A 131 -15.00 -2.31 -3.56
C TRP A 131 -14.05 -2.39 -4.75
N GLU A 132 -14.00 -1.31 -5.54
CA GLU A 132 -12.99 -1.13 -6.59
C GLU A 132 -12.26 0.19 -6.38
N ILE A 133 -10.94 0.13 -6.26
CA ILE A 133 -10.06 1.30 -6.20
C ILE A 133 -9.16 1.30 -7.44
N LYS A 134 -9.02 2.45 -8.09
CA LYS A 134 -8.01 2.66 -9.14
C LYS A 134 -7.05 3.77 -8.76
N LEU A 135 -5.79 3.58 -9.11
CA LEU A 135 -4.73 4.55 -8.88
C LEU A 135 -4.31 5.16 -10.22
N GLU A 136 -4.27 6.48 -10.28
CA GLU A 136 -3.84 7.23 -11.46
C GLU A 136 -2.82 8.29 -11.03
N GLN A 137 -1.65 8.31 -11.67
CA GLN A 137 -0.66 9.36 -11.39
C GLN A 137 -1.17 10.72 -11.88
N ASN A 138 -0.88 11.78 -11.12
CA ASN A 138 -1.29 13.14 -11.42
C ASN A 138 -0.11 14.13 -11.30
N MET A 139 1.05 13.70 -11.78
CA MET A 139 2.23 14.56 -11.91
C MET A 139 2.15 15.36 -13.21
N ARG A 140 2.99 16.39 -13.37
CA ARG A 140 3.06 17.18 -14.62
C ARG A 140 3.74 16.41 -15.76
N VAL A 141 4.51 15.37 -15.44
CA VAL A 141 5.27 14.56 -16.41
C VAL A 141 4.54 13.26 -16.70
N ASN A 142 4.50 12.88 -17.97
CA ASN A 142 3.88 11.66 -18.46
C ASN A 142 4.67 11.11 -19.66
N PRO A 143 5.16 9.86 -19.60
CA PRO A 143 5.07 8.95 -18.46
C PRO A 143 5.97 9.38 -17.28
N LEU A 144 5.52 9.13 -16.06
CA LEU A 144 6.30 9.41 -14.85
C LEU A 144 7.40 8.34 -14.69
N PRO A 145 8.69 8.70 -14.80
CA PRO A 145 9.77 7.71 -14.87
C PRO A 145 10.08 7.10 -13.49
N GLU A 146 10.91 6.06 -13.51
CA GLU A 146 11.52 5.43 -12.32
C GLU A 146 10.54 4.83 -11.30
N ILE A 147 9.29 4.61 -11.68
CA ILE A 147 8.32 3.89 -10.84
C ILE A 147 8.32 2.43 -11.27
N LEU A 148 8.68 1.52 -10.37
CA LEU A 148 8.75 0.07 -10.64
C LEU A 148 7.40 -0.60 -10.43
N GLN A 149 6.76 -0.32 -9.30
CA GLN A 149 5.51 -0.98 -8.88
C GLN A 149 4.65 -0.03 -8.07
N VAL A 150 3.33 -0.23 -8.16
CA VAL A 150 2.35 0.47 -7.35
C VAL A 150 1.31 -0.51 -6.83
N GLY A 151 0.80 -0.27 -5.64
CA GLY A 151 -0.05 -1.23 -4.97
C GLY A 151 -0.99 -0.62 -3.95
N LEU A 152 -1.90 -1.47 -3.51
CA LEU A 152 -2.88 -1.17 -2.49
C LEU A 152 -2.79 -2.26 -1.42
N ARG A 153 -2.78 -1.83 -0.16
CA ARG A 153 -2.93 -2.70 1.00
C ARG A 153 -4.09 -2.20 1.84
N VAL A 154 -4.95 -3.12 2.24
CA VAL A 154 -6.10 -2.86 3.13
C VAL A 154 -5.95 -3.77 4.34
N GLU A 155 -6.04 -3.20 5.53
CA GLU A 155 -6.03 -3.93 6.79
C GLU A 155 -7.09 -3.39 7.73
N LYS A 156 -7.60 -4.24 8.62
CA LYS A 156 -8.47 -3.77 9.70
C LYS A 156 -7.64 -2.83 10.58
N ALA A 157 -8.18 -1.66 10.91
CA ALA A 157 -7.58 -0.83 11.93
C ALA A 157 -7.67 -1.60 13.25
N GLY A 158 -6.52 -1.92 13.85
CA GLY A 158 -6.51 -2.50 15.19
C GLY A 158 -7.14 -1.51 16.16
N HIS A 159 -7.93 -1.99 17.12
CA HIS A 159 -8.11 -1.25 18.36
C HIS A 159 -6.73 -1.20 19.02
N ASN A 160 -6.06 -0.04 18.93
CA ASN A 160 -4.93 0.25 19.82
C ASN A 160 -5.42 0.26 21.26
#